data_AF-A0A6P6P8A0-F1
#
_entry.id   AF-A0A6P6P8A0-F1
#
_cell.length_a   1.000
_cell.length_b   1.000
_cell.length_c   1.000
_cell.angle_alpha   90.00
_cell.angle_beta   90.00
_cell.angle_gamma   90.00
#
_symmetry.space_group_name_H-M   'P 1'
#
loop_
_entity.id
_entity.type
_entity.pdbx_description
1 polymer ?
#
loop_
_entity_poly.entity_id
_entity_poly.type
_entity_poly.pdbx_seq_one_letter_code
_entity_poly.pdbx_strand_id
1 'polypeptide(L)'
;MSTQRRVANGALFTGKINSAIKGFEAFAVEKGLQGQITAACQKKKKKKRQNLKQKYKDLKCPQAGVGTEDGESVHSSILEMVWCAMDEAKGSRPSITPPVLVASSGQDVALASSSSLSPAPARKITRKIEDLMKEIVEREAAEREERRWREMEEKEDRRERERQKEERRERESREREDRWRQETCEKEERRDREAKEREERFLRLLEILLKKIRPINYVTNASSGH
;
A
#
# COMPACT_ATOMS: atom_id res chain seq x y z
N MET A 1 5.83 -16.77 23.99
CA MET A 1 5.97 -18.16 24.48
C MET A 1 6.61 -18.09 25.85
N SER A 2 5.89 -18.53 26.89
CA SER A 2 6.41 -18.64 28.25
C SER A 2 7.68 -19.51 28.27
N THR A 3 8.67 -19.11 29.08
CA THR A 3 9.94 -19.82 29.29
C THR A 3 9.73 -21.25 29.75
N GLN A 4 8.71 -21.51 30.57
CA GLN A 4 8.34 -22.85 31.06
C GLN A 4 8.08 -23.85 29.92
N ARG A 5 7.45 -23.43 28.82
CA ARG A 5 7.13 -24.34 27.71
C ARG A 5 8.36 -24.76 26.93
N ARG A 6 9.36 -23.89 26.83
CA ARG A 6 10.65 -24.21 26.17
C ARG A 6 11.43 -25.22 26.99
N VAL A 7 11.40 -25.10 28.31
CA VAL A 7 12.02 -26.05 29.24
C VAL A 7 11.35 -27.42 29.12
N ALA A 8 10.02 -27.47 29.13
CA ALA A 8 9.26 -28.72 28.99
C ALA A 8 9.41 -29.40 27.61
N ASN A 9 9.75 -28.65 26.55
CA ASN A 9 9.96 -29.17 25.19
C ASN A 9 11.42 -29.04 24.74
N GLY A 10 12.36 -29.19 25.67
CA GLY A 10 13.80 -29.01 25.39
C GLY A 10 14.31 -29.86 24.23
N ALA A 11 13.75 -31.06 24.03
CA ALA A 11 14.08 -31.96 22.92
C ALA A 11 13.69 -31.44 21.52
N LEU A 12 12.75 -30.49 21.41
CA LEU A 12 12.33 -29.88 20.15
C LEU A 12 13.06 -28.56 19.86
N PHE A 13 13.63 -27.92 20.88
CA PHE A 13 14.36 -26.64 20.77
C PHE A 13 15.86 -26.85 21.03
N THR A 14 16.46 -27.79 20.31
CA THR A 14 17.85 -28.25 20.49
C THR A 14 18.91 -27.30 19.94
N GLY A 15 18.55 -26.09 19.51
CA GLY A 15 19.47 -25.13 18.90
C GLY A 15 19.96 -25.50 17.49
N LYS A 16 19.72 -26.74 17.03
CA LYS A 16 20.01 -27.20 15.67
C LYS A 16 19.20 -26.41 14.65
N ILE A 17 19.76 -26.21 13.45
CA ILE A 17 19.10 -25.47 12.36
C ILE A 17 17.70 -26.05 12.13
N ASN A 18 16.69 -25.17 12.10
CA ASN A 18 15.26 -25.50 11.93
C ASN A 18 14.59 -26.30 13.06
N SER A 19 15.28 -26.67 14.15
CA SER A 19 14.66 -27.34 15.31
C SER A 19 13.52 -26.51 15.92
N ALA A 20 13.76 -25.21 16.08
CA ALA A 20 12.75 -24.29 16.57
C ALA A 20 11.52 -24.20 15.66
N ILE A 21 11.69 -24.33 14.35
CA ILE A 21 10.58 -24.31 13.38
C ILE A 21 9.68 -25.53 13.63
N LYS A 22 10.27 -26.73 13.74
CA LYS A 22 9.54 -27.96 14.06
C LYS A 22 8.81 -27.88 15.40
N GLY A 23 9.44 -27.29 16.43
CA GLY A 23 8.80 -27.05 17.72
C GLY A 23 7.61 -26.08 17.66
N PHE A 24 7.69 -25.05 16.81
CA PHE A 24 6.57 -24.14 16.55
C PHE A 24 5.46 -24.78 15.71
N GLU A 25 5.80 -25.67 14.77
CA GLU A 25 4.83 -26.42 13.99
C GLU A 25 4.04 -27.39 14.87
N ALA A 26 4.73 -28.17 15.71
CA ALA A 26 4.10 -29.05 16.70
C ALA A 26 3.19 -28.27 17.67
N PHE A 27 3.60 -27.08 18.09
CA PHE A 27 2.77 -26.18 18.89
C PHE A 27 1.50 -25.72 18.16
N ALA A 28 1.63 -25.37 16.88
CA ALA A 28 0.50 -24.91 16.08
C ALA A 28 -0.51 -26.06 15.84
N VAL A 29 -0.03 -27.29 15.68
CA VAL A 29 -0.86 -28.50 15.63
C VAL A 29 -1.62 -28.68 16.95
N GLU A 30 -0.90 -28.70 18.08
CA GLU A 30 -1.47 -28.95 19.42
C GLU A 30 -2.53 -27.91 19.82
N LYS A 31 -2.38 -26.66 19.36
CA LYS A 31 -3.34 -25.58 19.63
C LYS A 31 -4.43 -25.43 18.56
N GLY A 32 -4.51 -26.34 17.59
CA GLY A 32 -5.50 -26.28 16.50
C GLY A 32 -5.36 -25.04 15.61
N LEU A 33 -4.17 -24.44 15.59
CA LEU A 33 -3.83 -23.24 14.80
C LEU A 33 -3.34 -23.58 13.40
N GLN A 34 -3.29 -24.87 13.07
CA GLN A 34 -2.87 -25.39 11.78
C GLN A 34 -3.91 -25.01 10.72
N GLY A 35 -3.51 -24.23 9.71
CA GLY A 35 -4.40 -23.65 8.70
C GLY A 35 -4.77 -22.17 8.91
N GLN A 36 -4.74 -21.66 10.14
CA GLN A 36 -4.96 -20.23 10.42
C GLN A 36 -3.69 -19.37 10.28
N ILE A 37 -2.52 -20.00 10.34
CA ILE A 37 -1.24 -19.33 10.10
C ILE A 37 -0.97 -19.32 8.59
N THR A 38 -1.71 -18.50 7.85
CA THR A 38 -1.46 -18.25 6.42
C THR A 38 -0.04 -17.71 6.24
N ALA A 39 0.61 -17.95 5.07
CA ALA A 39 1.93 -17.38 4.75
C ALA A 39 1.98 -15.85 4.97
N ALA A 40 0.84 -15.17 4.79
CA ALA A 40 0.66 -13.76 5.12
C ALA A 40 0.85 -13.44 6.62
N CYS A 41 0.38 -14.28 7.53
CA CYS A 41 0.55 -14.11 8.98
C CYS A 41 2.03 -14.29 9.39
N GLN A 42 2.74 -15.24 8.76
CA GLN A 42 4.17 -15.43 8.98
C GLN A 42 4.99 -14.23 8.46
N LYS A 43 4.64 -13.71 7.27
CA LYS A 43 5.24 -12.49 6.69
C LYS A 43 4.99 -11.27 7.57
N LYS A 44 3.77 -11.10 8.10
CA LYS A 44 3.41 -10.05 9.07
C LYS A 44 4.22 -10.16 10.37
N LYS A 45 4.40 -11.37 10.92
CA LYS A 45 5.24 -11.61 12.11
C LYS A 45 6.71 -11.30 11.85
N LYS A 46 7.26 -11.68 10.70
CA LYS A 46 8.64 -11.34 10.30
C LYS A 46 8.83 -9.83 10.15
N LYS A 47 7.88 -9.15 9.49
CA LYS A 47 7.86 -7.69 9.34
C LYS A 47 7.74 -6.99 10.70
N LYS A 48 6.88 -7.47 11.60
CA LYS A 48 6.74 -6.93 12.96
C LYS A 48 8.03 -7.12 13.77
N ARG A 49 8.69 -8.27 13.68
CA ARG A 49 9.99 -8.52 14.32
C ARG A 49 11.07 -7.58 13.78
N GLN A 50 11.09 -7.35 12.47
CA GLN A 50 12.06 -6.46 11.84
C GLN A 50 11.81 -4.99 12.19
N ASN A 51 10.54 -4.57 12.20
CA ASN A 51 10.14 -3.25 12.66
C ASN A 51 10.48 -3.02 14.14
N LEU A 52 10.31 -4.03 15.00
CA LEU A 52 10.66 -3.94 16.42
C LEU A 52 12.17 -3.85 16.63
N LYS A 53 12.96 -4.59 15.84
CA LYS A 53 14.43 -4.44 15.82
C LYS A 53 14.86 -3.05 15.35
N GLN A 54 14.21 -2.52 14.32
CA GLN A 54 14.50 -1.18 13.81
C GLN A 54 14.18 -0.12 14.86
N LYS A 55 12.98 -0.14 15.44
CA LYS A 55 12.61 0.77 16.54
C LYS A 55 13.56 0.67 17.74
N TYR A 56 14.03 -0.53 18.07
CA TYR A 56 15.02 -0.70 19.14
C TYR A 56 16.38 -0.08 18.78
N LYS A 57 16.81 -0.16 17.51
CA LYS A 57 18.02 0.54 17.05
C LYS A 57 17.83 2.06 17.09
N ASP A 58 16.69 2.55 16.62
CA ASP A 58 16.38 3.99 16.59
C ASP A 58 16.26 4.57 18.01
N LEU A 59 15.75 3.79 18.97
CA LEU A 59 15.72 4.17 20.39
C LEU A 59 17.11 4.10 21.07
N LYS A 60 18.02 3.24 20.59
CA LYS A 60 19.41 3.17 21.09
C LYS A 60 20.32 4.22 20.47
N CYS A 61 19.97 4.71 19.28
CA CYS A 61 20.71 5.73 18.57
C CYS A 61 19.71 6.79 18.14
N PRO A 62 19.28 7.70 19.03
CA PRO A 62 18.50 8.85 18.60
C PRO A 62 19.31 9.55 17.51
N GLN A 63 18.67 9.80 16.37
CA GLN A 63 19.30 10.39 15.20
C GLN A 63 19.97 11.71 15.60
N ALA A 64 21.29 11.65 15.79
CA ALA A 64 22.13 12.81 16.05
C ALA A 64 22.06 13.68 14.79
N GLY A 65 21.38 14.80 14.90
CA GLY A 65 21.24 15.74 13.80
C GLY A 65 20.49 16.98 14.23
N VAL A 66 21.23 17.92 14.80
CA VAL A 66 21.48 19.29 14.27
C VAL A 66 22.09 20.09 15.43
N GLY A 67 23.23 20.70 15.15
CA GLY A 67 24.12 21.28 16.14
C GLY A 67 23.61 22.57 16.80
N THR A 68 24.08 22.75 18.02
CA THR A 68 24.65 24.02 18.51
C THR A 68 25.80 23.60 19.42
N GLU A 69 26.98 24.11 19.10
CA GLU A 69 28.15 24.21 19.96
C GLU A 69 27.79 24.40 21.45
N ASP A 70 28.53 23.69 22.31
CA ASP A 70 28.56 23.80 23.78
C ASP A 70 27.43 23.15 24.62
N GLY A 71 27.81 22.06 25.29
CA GLY A 71 27.14 21.53 26.47
C GLY A 71 26.31 20.27 26.22
N GLU A 72 26.64 19.22 26.95
CA GLU A 72 25.95 17.93 27.02
C GLU A 72 24.44 18.07 26.79
N SER A 73 23.93 17.43 25.72
CA SER A 73 22.52 17.57 25.35
C SER A 73 21.65 17.14 26.53
N VAL A 74 20.87 18.07 27.08
CA VAL A 74 19.86 17.83 28.12
C VAL A 74 18.91 16.69 27.70
N HIS A 75 18.77 16.47 26.39
CA HIS A 75 18.02 15.38 25.80
C HIS A 75 18.62 13.98 26.04
N SER A 76 19.95 13.85 26.16
CA SER A 76 20.60 12.57 26.50
C SER A 76 20.51 12.27 28.00
N SER A 77 20.69 13.28 28.86
CA SER A 77 20.60 13.11 30.32
C SER A 77 19.17 12.84 30.80
N ILE A 78 18.15 13.48 30.20
CA ILE A 78 16.74 13.16 30.49
C ILE A 78 16.41 11.74 30.05
N LEU A 79 16.86 11.33 28.87
CA LEU A 79 16.61 9.96 28.39
C LEU A 79 17.28 8.95 29.31
N GLU A 80 18.54 9.16 29.67
CA GLU A 80 19.30 8.31 30.60
C GLU A 80 18.65 8.24 31.99
N MET A 81 18.14 9.36 32.51
CA MET A 81 17.40 9.39 33.77
C MET A 81 16.08 8.60 33.69
N VAL A 82 15.35 8.69 32.57
CA VAL A 82 14.12 7.91 32.33
C VAL A 82 14.42 6.42 32.19
N TRP A 83 15.55 6.06 31.58
CA TRP A 83 16.02 4.67 31.48
C TRP A 83 16.43 4.12 32.84
N CYS A 84 17.21 4.86 33.63
CA CYS A 84 17.59 4.49 35.00
C CYS A 84 16.35 4.32 35.90
N ALA A 85 15.39 5.25 35.83
CA ALA A 85 14.13 5.14 36.56
C ALA A 85 13.30 3.92 36.12
N MET A 86 13.33 3.55 34.83
CA MET A 86 12.68 2.33 34.33
C MET A 86 13.38 1.05 34.79
N ASP A 87 14.70 1.02 34.84
CA ASP A 87 15.47 -0.14 35.29
C ASP A 87 15.35 -0.34 36.81
N GLU A 88 15.24 0.76 37.56
CA GLU A 88 14.92 0.77 38.98
C GLU A 88 13.49 0.28 39.25
N ALA A 89 12.50 0.79 38.49
CA ALA A 89 11.10 0.35 38.60
C ALA A 89 10.89 -1.13 38.20
N LYS A 90 11.76 -1.67 37.34
CA LYS A 90 11.76 -3.08 36.96
C LYS A 90 12.47 -3.99 37.97
N GLY A 91 12.98 -3.43 39.05
CA GLY A 91 13.38 -4.22 40.22
C GLY A 91 14.57 -5.15 39.98
N SER A 92 15.56 -4.75 39.16
CA SER A 92 16.84 -5.48 39.08
C SER A 92 17.73 -5.20 40.31
N ARG A 93 17.18 -5.32 41.52
CA ARG A 93 17.98 -5.68 42.69
C ARG A 93 17.99 -7.21 42.75
N PRO A 94 19.15 -7.89 42.74
CA PRO A 94 19.22 -9.29 43.16
C PRO A 94 18.91 -9.35 44.67
N SER A 95 17.63 -9.30 45.02
CA SER A 95 17.15 -9.43 46.38
C SER A 95 17.22 -10.91 46.77
N ILE A 96 18.40 -11.35 47.23
CA ILE A 96 18.55 -12.55 48.06
C ILE A 96 17.93 -12.22 49.42
N THR A 97 16.61 -12.32 49.51
CA THR A 97 15.89 -12.72 50.73
C THR A 97 14.40 -12.79 50.39
N PRO A 98 13.75 -13.97 50.49
CA PRO A 98 12.30 -14.04 50.35
C PRO A 98 11.64 -13.31 51.54
N PRO A 99 10.59 -12.51 51.30
CA PRO A 99 9.88 -11.83 52.38
C PRO A 99 9.24 -12.87 53.31
N VAL A 100 9.62 -12.83 54.59
CA VAL A 100 9.00 -13.64 55.65
C VAL A 100 7.59 -13.11 55.89
N LEU A 101 6.59 -13.94 55.62
CA LEU A 101 5.18 -13.67 55.92
C LEU A 101 4.98 -13.73 57.43
N VAL A 102 4.88 -12.57 58.10
CA VAL A 102 4.44 -12.49 59.49
C VAL A 102 2.91 -12.49 59.49
N ALA A 103 2.31 -13.64 59.81
CA ALA A 103 0.89 -13.75 60.11
C ALA A 103 0.63 -13.13 61.50
N SER A 104 0.14 -11.90 61.55
CA SER A 104 -0.26 -11.28 62.81
C SER A 104 -1.70 -11.67 63.16
N SER A 105 -1.84 -12.51 64.18
CA SER A 105 -3.08 -12.81 64.87
C SER A 105 -3.63 -11.55 65.55
N GLY A 106 -4.95 -11.34 65.45
CA GLY A 106 -5.62 -10.12 65.86
C GLY A 106 -5.63 -9.85 67.36
N GLN A 107 -5.77 -8.57 67.70
CA GLN A 107 -6.51 -8.08 68.86
C GLN A 107 -6.85 -6.60 68.66
N ASP A 108 -8.11 -6.28 68.95
CA ASP A 108 -8.74 -4.98 68.95
C ASP A 108 -8.01 -3.97 69.84
N VAL A 109 -7.71 -2.80 69.28
CA VAL A 109 -7.81 -1.54 70.02
C VAL A 109 -8.12 -0.41 69.04
N ALA A 110 -9.38 0.03 69.08
CA ALA A 110 -9.79 1.30 68.53
C ALA A 110 -9.07 2.43 69.27
N LEU A 111 -8.55 3.42 68.53
CA LEU A 111 -8.55 4.85 68.88
C LEU A 111 -7.83 5.68 67.81
N ALA A 112 -8.35 6.89 67.63
CA ALA A 112 -7.84 8.03 66.86
C ALA A 112 -8.10 8.04 65.34
N SER A 113 -9.24 8.65 65.00
CA SER A 113 -9.43 9.43 63.78
C SER A 113 -8.19 10.30 63.50
N SER A 114 -7.50 10.03 62.40
CA SER A 114 -6.53 10.96 61.82
C SER A 114 -7.17 11.65 60.61
N SER A 115 -7.51 12.91 60.88
CA SER A 115 -7.70 14.05 59.98
C SER A 115 -7.47 13.84 58.48
N SER A 116 -8.54 14.13 57.73
CA SER A 116 -8.54 14.86 56.45
C SER A 116 -7.18 15.44 56.02
N LEU A 117 -6.55 14.80 55.02
CA LEU A 117 -5.58 15.44 54.15
C LEU A 117 -6.13 15.45 52.72
N SER A 118 -6.51 16.65 52.28
CA SER A 118 -6.86 17.00 50.91
C SER A 118 -5.67 16.79 49.96
N PRO A 119 -5.82 16.06 48.83
CA PRO A 119 -4.78 15.96 47.80
C PRO A 119 -5.04 17.00 46.70
N ALA A 120 -4.80 18.28 46.98
CA ALA A 120 -5.09 19.37 46.05
C ALA A 120 -4.01 19.65 44.96
N PRO A 121 -2.67 19.49 45.17
CA PRO A 121 -1.70 19.84 44.13
C PRO A 121 -1.35 18.68 43.16
N ALA A 122 -1.38 17.42 43.62
CA ALA A 122 -0.97 16.26 42.80
C ALA A 122 -1.88 16.03 41.58
N ARG A 123 -3.18 16.33 41.70
CA ARG A 123 -4.18 16.17 40.62
C ARG A 123 -3.98 17.12 39.43
N LYS A 124 -3.24 18.23 39.62
CA LYS A 124 -2.96 19.20 38.55
C LYS A 124 -1.78 18.78 37.68
N ILE A 125 -0.79 18.11 38.27
CA ILE A 125 0.38 17.60 37.55
C ILE A 125 0.00 16.39 36.71
N THR A 126 -0.83 15.48 37.24
CA THR A 126 -1.30 14.30 36.50
C THR A 126 -2.14 14.67 35.27
N ARG A 127 -3.06 15.64 35.39
CA ARG A 127 -3.86 16.13 34.25
C ARG A 127 -3.01 16.75 33.14
N LYS A 128 -2.00 17.56 33.49
CA LYS A 128 -1.07 18.13 32.51
C LYS A 128 -0.28 17.06 31.76
N ILE A 129 0.11 15.98 32.43
CA ILE A 129 0.80 14.84 31.81
C ILE A 129 -0.16 14.07 30.89
N GLU A 130 -1.40 13.85 31.31
CA GLU A 130 -2.45 13.20 30.50
C GLU A 130 -2.78 14.00 29.23
N ASP A 131 -2.91 15.32 29.33
CA ASP A 131 -3.15 16.21 28.19
C ASP A 131 -1.99 16.19 27.20
N LEU A 132 -0.74 16.22 27.69
CA LEU A 132 0.46 16.15 26.85
C LEU A 132 0.57 14.78 26.14
N MET A 133 0.24 13.69 26.84
CA MET A 133 0.21 12.34 26.25
C MET A 133 -0.86 12.23 25.17
N LYS A 134 -2.03 12.85 25.39
CA LYS A 134 -3.11 12.87 24.42
C LYS A 134 -2.71 13.63 23.16
N GLU A 135 -2.07 14.79 23.31
CA GLU A 135 -1.56 15.59 22.20
C GLU A 135 -0.50 14.83 21.38
N ILE A 136 0.42 14.11 22.03
CA ILE A 136 1.42 13.27 21.36
C ILE A 136 0.74 12.15 20.56
N VAL A 137 -0.26 11.48 21.12
CA VAL A 137 -0.99 10.40 20.44
C VAL A 137 -1.80 10.94 19.25
N GLU A 138 -2.46 12.08 19.41
CA GLU A 138 -3.23 12.74 18.35
C GLU A 138 -2.30 13.22 17.22
N ARG A 139 -1.15 13.82 17.54
CA ARG A 139 -0.13 14.22 16.56
C ARG A 139 0.45 13.01 15.82
N GLU A 140 0.72 11.90 16.52
CA GLU A 140 1.20 10.67 15.90
C GLU A 140 0.12 9.96 15.08
N ALA A 141 -1.17 10.17 15.39
CA ALA A 141 -2.29 9.69 14.57
C ALA A 141 -2.43 10.53 13.30
N ALA A 142 -2.37 11.86 13.43
CA ALA A 142 -2.40 12.79 12.31
C ALA A 142 -1.24 12.55 11.32
N GLU A 143 -0.01 12.36 11.81
CA GLU A 143 1.14 12.05 10.93
C GLU A 143 0.99 10.70 10.21
N ARG A 144 0.36 9.71 10.86
CA ARG A 144 0.05 8.43 10.21
C ARG A 144 -1.02 8.56 9.14
N GLU A 145 -2.01 9.41 9.35
CA GLU A 145 -3.04 9.70 8.37
C GLU A 145 -2.50 10.50 7.19
N GLU A 146 -1.67 11.53 7.45
CA GLU A 146 -1.00 12.31 6.43
C GLU A 146 -0.07 11.45 5.56
N ARG A 147 0.64 10.49 6.17
CA ARG A 147 1.45 9.51 5.43
C ARG A 147 0.59 8.64 4.52
N ARG A 148 -0.58 8.20 4.96
CA ARG A 148 -1.53 7.43 4.14
C ARG A 148 -2.08 8.29 3.01
N TRP A 149 -2.38 9.56 3.27
CA TRP A 149 -2.84 10.50 2.26
C TRP A 149 -1.79 10.71 1.17
N ARG A 150 -0.53 10.98 1.57
CA ARG A 150 0.61 11.11 0.64
C ARG A 150 0.85 9.84 -0.19
N GLU A 151 0.78 8.66 0.43
CA GLU A 151 0.90 7.39 -0.29
C GLU A 151 -0.24 7.17 -1.31
N MET A 152 -1.46 7.61 -0.99
CA MET A 152 -2.61 7.52 -1.89
C MET A 152 -2.49 8.51 -3.05
N GLU A 153 -2.09 9.75 -2.76
CA GLU A 153 -1.86 10.81 -3.74
C GLU A 153 -0.75 10.42 -4.72
N GLU A 154 0.41 9.94 -4.24
CA GLU A 154 1.50 9.48 -5.12
C GLU A 154 1.06 8.31 -6.03
N LYS A 155 0.22 7.42 -5.49
CA LYS A 155 -0.34 6.30 -6.25
C LYS A 155 -1.35 6.77 -7.30
N GLU A 156 -2.13 7.80 -6.99
CA GLU A 156 -3.06 8.44 -7.92
C GLU A 156 -2.30 9.18 -9.02
N ASP A 157 -1.28 9.95 -8.66
CA ASP A 157 -0.36 10.63 -9.58
C ASP A 157 0.30 9.65 -10.56
N ARG A 158 0.71 8.48 -10.05
CA ARG A 158 1.28 7.44 -10.89
C ARG A 158 0.25 6.90 -11.89
N ARG A 159 -1.00 6.66 -11.45
CA ARG A 159 -2.09 6.22 -12.33
C ARG A 159 -2.42 7.29 -13.37
N GLU A 160 -2.40 8.55 -12.99
CA GLU A 160 -2.64 9.68 -13.90
C GLU A 160 -1.58 9.75 -14.99
N ARG A 161 -0.30 9.64 -14.63
CA ARG A 161 0.80 9.60 -15.61
C ARG A 161 0.71 8.39 -16.55
N GLU A 162 0.21 7.26 -16.08
CA GLU A 162 -0.05 6.08 -16.91
C GLU A 162 -1.21 6.34 -17.88
N ARG A 163 -2.33 6.90 -17.40
CA ARG A 163 -3.48 7.31 -18.23
C ARG A 163 -3.08 8.30 -19.33
N GLN A 164 -2.30 9.33 -19.01
CA GLN A 164 -1.85 10.31 -20.00
C GLN A 164 -0.95 9.69 -21.08
N LYS A 165 -0.09 8.74 -20.71
CA LYS A 165 0.75 8.02 -21.68
C LYS A 165 -0.09 7.12 -22.58
N GLU A 166 -1.10 6.46 -22.02
CA GLU A 166 -2.04 5.63 -22.77
C GLU A 166 -2.88 6.48 -23.73
N GLU A 167 -3.44 7.59 -23.26
CA GLU A 167 -4.21 8.53 -24.09
C GLU A 167 -3.36 9.08 -25.25
N ARG A 168 -2.08 9.40 -25.01
CA ARG A 168 -1.17 9.83 -26.09
C ARG A 168 -0.96 8.73 -27.13
N ARG A 169 -0.74 7.49 -26.70
CA ARG A 169 -0.60 6.34 -27.61
C ARG A 169 -1.88 6.07 -28.39
N GLU A 170 -3.03 6.24 -27.75
CA GLU A 170 -4.33 6.06 -28.38
C GLU A 170 -4.57 7.15 -29.43
N ARG A 171 -4.27 8.41 -29.13
CA ARG A 171 -4.33 9.51 -30.10
C ARG A 171 -3.44 9.26 -31.32
N GLU A 172 -2.18 8.87 -31.10
CA GLU A 172 -1.25 8.50 -32.18
C GLU A 172 -1.73 7.26 -32.98
N SER A 173 -2.45 6.33 -32.34
CA SER A 173 -3.04 5.17 -33.01
C SER A 173 -4.22 5.58 -33.88
N ARG A 174 -5.13 6.41 -33.35
CA ARG A 174 -6.28 6.94 -34.08
C ARG A 174 -5.85 7.76 -35.29
N GLU A 175 -4.86 8.63 -35.15
CA GLU A 175 -4.32 9.40 -36.29
C GLU A 175 -3.68 8.51 -37.37
N ARG A 176 -3.01 7.42 -36.98
CA ARG A 176 -2.49 6.43 -37.95
C ARG A 176 -3.63 5.70 -38.66
N GLU A 177 -4.66 5.32 -37.92
CA GLU A 177 -5.85 4.68 -38.48
C GLU A 177 -6.61 5.61 -39.42
N ASP A 178 -6.80 6.88 -39.05
CA ASP A 178 -7.45 7.89 -39.89
C ASP A 178 -6.69 8.15 -41.18
N ARG A 179 -5.35 8.26 -41.12
CA ARG A 179 -4.51 8.35 -42.32
C ARG A 179 -4.67 7.13 -43.22
N TRP A 180 -4.69 5.93 -42.64
CA TRP A 180 -4.88 4.71 -43.40
C TRP A 180 -6.28 4.62 -44.02
N ARG A 181 -7.32 5.06 -43.30
CA ARG A 181 -8.70 5.19 -43.80
C ARG A 181 -8.79 6.19 -44.94
N GLN A 182 -8.13 7.35 -44.84
CA GLN A 182 -8.07 8.33 -45.93
C GLN A 182 -7.39 7.75 -47.16
N GLU A 183 -6.20 7.17 -47.00
CA GLU A 183 -5.45 6.59 -48.12
C GLU A 183 -6.21 5.44 -48.80
N THR A 184 -6.92 4.63 -48.02
CA THR A 184 -7.75 3.54 -48.57
C THR A 184 -8.97 4.07 -49.31
N CYS A 185 -9.69 5.06 -48.76
CA CYS A 185 -10.78 5.75 -49.45
C CYS A 185 -10.31 6.40 -50.77
N GLU A 186 -9.17 7.10 -50.77
CA GLU A 186 -8.63 7.73 -51.99
C GLU A 186 -8.25 6.69 -53.06
N LYS A 187 -7.63 5.57 -52.66
CA LYS A 187 -7.30 4.47 -53.58
C LYS A 187 -8.55 3.81 -54.15
N GLU A 188 -9.61 3.68 -53.36
CA GLU A 188 -10.91 3.16 -53.80
C GLU A 188 -11.58 4.13 -54.77
N GLU A 189 -11.65 5.41 -54.45
CA GLU A 189 -12.22 6.43 -55.33
C GLU A 189 -11.49 6.51 -56.67
N ARG A 190 -10.16 6.34 -56.68
CA ARG A 190 -9.38 6.26 -57.93
C ARG A 190 -9.79 5.05 -58.77
N ARG A 191 -9.97 3.88 -58.14
CA ARG A 191 -10.44 2.67 -58.83
C ARG A 191 -11.83 2.86 -59.41
N ASP A 192 -12.72 3.53 -58.67
CA ASP A 192 -14.08 3.83 -59.13
C ASP A 192 -14.08 4.81 -60.31
N ARG A 193 -13.22 5.83 -60.30
CA ARG A 193 -13.06 6.74 -61.44
C ARG A 193 -12.56 6.00 -62.68
N GLU A 194 -11.52 5.18 -62.53
CA GLU A 194 -11.02 4.36 -63.64
C GLU A 194 -12.07 3.37 -64.16
N ALA A 195 -12.87 2.77 -63.26
CA ALA A 195 -13.96 1.86 -63.62
C ALA A 195 -15.04 2.59 -64.41
N LYS A 196 -15.50 3.76 -63.93
CA LYS A 196 -16.46 4.61 -64.64
C LYS A 196 -15.95 5.02 -66.03
N GLU A 197 -14.69 5.41 -66.15
CA GLU A 197 -14.12 5.70 -67.47
C GLU A 197 -14.05 4.47 -68.39
N ARG A 198 -13.73 3.28 -67.85
CA ARG A 198 -13.74 2.02 -68.61
C ARG A 198 -15.16 1.70 -69.09
N GLU A 199 -16.15 1.87 -68.22
CA GLU A 199 -17.56 1.69 -68.55
C GLU A 199 -18.01 2.69 -69.62
N GLU A 200 -17.67 3.97 -69.50
CA GLU A 200 -17.98 4.98 -70.51
C GLU A 200 -17.34 4.65 -71.86
N ARG A 201 -16.05 4.25 -71.86
CA ARG A 201 -15.37 3.80 -73.09
C ARG A 201 -16.08 2.61 -73.72
N PHE A 202 -16.51 1.64 -72.90
CA PHE A 202 -17.26 0.47 -73.36
C PHE A 202 -18.64 0.85 -73.93
N LEU A 203 -19.39 1.71 -73.25
CA LEU A 203 -20.69 2.19 -73.71
C LEU A 203 -20.59 2.98 -75.01
N ARG A 204 -19.56 3.82 -75.17
CA ARG A 204 -19.29 4.52 -76.44
C ARG A 204 -19.01 3.55 -77.58
N LEU A 205 -18.22 2.49 -77.33
CA LEU A 205 -17.97 1.45 -78.34
C LEU A 205 -19.26 0.73 -78.71
N LEU A 206 -20.08 0.35 -77.73
CA LEU A 206 -21.39 -0.25 -77.98
C LEU A 206 -22.30 0.65 -78.81
N GLU A 207 -22.31 1.95 -78.54
CA GLU A 207 -23.09 2.92 -79.32
C GLU A 207 -22.64 2.94 -80.79
N ILE A 208 -21.33 2.95 -81.06
CA ILE A 208 -20.77 2.87 -82.41
C ILE A 208 -21.17 1.55 -83.09
N LEU A 209 -21.08 0.44 -82.37
CA LEU A 209 -21.40 -0.89 -82.88
C LEU A 209 -22.89 -1.01 -83.23
N LEU A 210 -23.77 -0.51 -82.36
CA LEU A 210 -25.23 -0.48 -82.60
C LEU A 210 -25.60 0.44 -83.78
N LYS A 211 -24.93 1.59 -83.93
CA LYS A 211 -25.09 2.45 -85.11
C LYS A 211 -24.65 1.75 -86.40
N LYS A 212 -23.62 0.91 -86.34
CA LYS A 212 -23.12 0.15 -87.49
C LYS A 212 -23.97 -1.08 -87.84
N ILE A 213 -24.60 -1.70 -86.84
CA ILE A 213 -25.48 -2.85 -87.03
C ILE A 213 -26.88 -2.43 -87.50
N ARG A 214 -27.38 -1.24 -87.12
CA ARG A 214 -28.60 -0.68 -87.73
C ARG A 214 -28.36 -0.47 -89.22
N PRO A 215 -28.93 -1.29 -90.12
CA PRO A 215 -28.86 -1.01 -91.54
C PRO A 215 -29.65 0.28 -91.77
N ILE A 216 -29.12 1.16 -92.62
CA ILE A 216 -29.85 2.32 -93.14
C ILE A 216 -31.01 1.76 -93.98
N ASN A 217 -32.14 1.45 -93.33
CA ASN A 217 -33.42 1.26 -94.00
C ASN A 217 -34.04 2.63 -94.26
N TYR A 218 -33.36 3.41 -95.08
CA TYR A 218 -33.98 4.52 -95.79
C TYR A 218 -33.45 4.45 -97.22
N VAL A 219 -34.21 3.76 -98.06
CA VAL A 219 -34.55 4.09 -99.45
C VAL A 219 -35.03 2.78 -100.08
N THR A 220 -36.32 2.69 -100.36
CA THR A 220 -36.83 2.43 -101.72
C THR A 220 -38.37 2.40 -101.73
N ASN A 221 -38.93 3.05 -102.76
CA ASN A 221 -40.30 2.97 -103.30
C ASN A 221 -41.37 3.83 -102.57
N ALA A 222 -42.22 4.62 -103.23
CA ALA A 222 -42.57 4.79 -104.64
C ALA A 222 -43.10 6.23 -104.81
N SER A 223 -42.72 6.98 -105.84
CA SER A 223 -43.43 7.10 -107.14
C SER A 223 -44.94 7.38 -107.03
N SER A 224 -45.31 8.52 -107.61
CA SER A 224 -46.55 8.87 -108.36
C SER A 224 -47.91 9.04 -107.65
N GLY A 225 -48.52 10.21 -107.89
CA GLY A 225 -49.93 10.59 -107.64
C GLY A 225 -49.98 11.93 -106.88
N HIS A 226 -50.42 13.07 -107.43
CA HIS A 226 -51.30 13.39 -108.55
C HIS A 226 -50.92 14.77 -109.14
#